data_AF-A0A1E5MK54-F1
#
_entry.id   AF-A0A1E5MK54-F1
#
_cell.length_a   1.000
_cell.length_b   1.000
_cell.length_c   1.000
_cell.angle_alpha   90.00
_cell.angle_beta   90.00
_cell.angle_gamma   90.00
#
_symmetry.space_group_name_H-M   'P 1'
#
loop_
_entity.id
_entity.type
_entity.pdbx_description
1 polymer ?
#
loop_
_entity_poly.entity_id
_entity_poly.type
_entity_poly.pdbx_seq_one_letter_code
_entity_poly.pdbx_strand_id
1 'polypeptide(L)'
;MRVTGVVLLGVAIIGLLVRLVPRLRFGRSGSDTIPLVRRSAPVNQGSATSGSDGRTARAPRADAPAPVAGPTGATTLYQEETEVAIKEPSITASPNRALALTAGSLLALWGFLGFFFAADGDPGFFSREGGMLWNAFGVNPALCLLWVLLAVVLLVTGLGTTIGSRNGNRLVGVVLVVMAVYGFALGSTSANVFALTFADNLFHAIVGVVLLLTAFGADRENVRALRAAARA
;
A
#
# COMPACT_ATOMS: atom_id res chain seq x y z
N MET A 1 21.44 33.21 -13.66
CA MET A 1 20.93 32.23 -14.67
C MET A 1 21.17 30.75 -14.34
N ARG A 2 21.78 30.38 -13.19
CA ARG A 2 22.08 28.96 -12.85
C ARG A 2 20.92 28.20 -12.19
N VAL A 3 20.01 28.90 -11.51
CA VAL A 3 18.89 28.30 -10.76
C VAL A 3 17.86 27.67 -11.70
N THR A 4 17.57 28.31 -12.83
CA THR A 4 16.61 27.81 -13.82
C THR A 4 17.04 26.48 -14.45
N GLY A 5 18.35 26.27 -14.64
CA GLY A 5 18.89 25.03 -15.18
C GLY A 5 18.73 23.84 -14.24
N VAL A 6 18.92 24.05 -12.93
CA VAL A 6 18.75 23.00 -11.91
C VAL A 6 17.26 22.64 -11.74
N VAL A 7 16.37 23.62 -11.80
CA VAL A 7 14.92 23.40 -11.73
C VAL A 7 14.43 22.62 -12.95
N LEU A 8 14.87 22.98 -14.16
CA LEU A 8 14.52 22.27 -15.39
C LEU A 8 15.10 20.85 -15.42
N LEU A 9 16.32 20.66 -14.92
CA LEU A 9 16.94 19.34 -14.79
C LEU A 9 16.17 18.46 -13.78
N GLY A 10 15.75 19.04 -12.65
CA GLY A 10 14.92 18.35 -11.66
C GLY A 10 13.57 17.91 -12.22
N VAL A 11 12.87 18.80 -12.94
CA VAL A 11 11.60 18.49 -13.61
C VAL A 11 11.79 17.43 -14.70
N ALA A 12 12.87 17.49 -15.46
CA ALA A 12 13.19 16.51 -16.50
C ALA A 12 13.49 15.12 -15.92
N ILE A 13 14.24 15.05 -14.82
CA ILE A 13 14.55 13.78 -14.14
C ILE A 13 13.28 13.17 -13.54
N ILE A 14 12.44 13.98 -12.90
CA ILE A 14 11.15 13.52 -12.34
C ILE A 14 10.23 13.03 -13.47
N GLY A 15 10.12 13.77 -14.58
CA GLY A 15 9.35 13.34 -15.75
C GLY A 15 9.89 12.06 -16.39
N LEU A 16 11.21 11.88 -16.40
CA LEU A 16 11.87 10.67 -16.90
C LEU A 16 11.59 9.46 -16.00
N LEU A 17 11.67 9.63 -14.67
CA LEU A 17 11.36 8.58 -13.70
C LEU A 17 9.90 8.15 -13.78
N VAL A 18 8.96 9.10 -13.85
CA VAL A 18 7.52 8.82 -14.04
C VAL A 18 7.26 8.03 -15.33
N ARG A 19 8.06 8.27 -16.37
CA ARG A 19 7.90 7.61 -17.69
C ARG A 19 8.64 6.28 -17.81
N LEU A 20 9.68 6.03 -17.02
CA LEU A 20 10.45 4.77 -17.03
C LEU A 20 9.92 3.73 -16.04
N VAL A 21 9.32 4.13 -14.93
CA VAL A 21 8.74 3.20 -13.93
C VAL A 21 7.70 2.24 -14.55
N PRO A 22 6.82 2.66 -15.48
CA PRO A 22 5.88 1.74 -16.15
C PRO A 22 6.54 0.88 -17.23
N ARG A 23 7.70 1.30 -17.78
CA ARG A 23 8.35 0.63 -18.93
C ARG A 23 9.37 -0.42 -18.51
N LEU A 24 9.85 -0.36 -17.27
CA LEU A 24 10.85 -1.29 -16.74
C LEU A 24 10.25 -2.53 -16.04
N ARG A 25 8.92 -2.70 -16.02
CA ARG A 25 8.28 -3.90 -15.47
C ARG A 25 7.22 -4.48 -16.40
N PHE A 26 7.68 -5.04 -17.51
CA PHE A 26 7.05 -6.23 -18.09
C PHE A 26 8.00 -7.42 -17.95
N GLY A 27 8.00 -7.99 -16.74
CA GLY A 27 8.50 -9.34 -16.49
C GLY A 27 7.28 -10.22 -16.20
N ARG A 28 6.92 -11.05 -17.17
CA ARG A 28 5.92 -12.10 -17.06
C ARG A 28 6.33 -13.03 -15.91
N SER A 29 5.61 -13.02 -14.80
CA SER A 29 5.80 -13.92 -13.66
C SER A 29 4.39 -14.17 -13.14
N GLY A 30 3.74 -15.25 -13.58
CA GLY A 30 3.97 -16.57 -13.02
C GLY A 30 2.85 -16.77 -12.00
N SER A 31 1.82 -17.52 -12.38
CA SER A 31 0.71 -17.87 -11.50
C SER A 31 1.26 -18.56 -10.24
N ASP A 32 1.17 -17.91 -9.08
CA ASP A 32 1.44 -18.51 -7.76
C ASP A 32 0.26 -19.42 -7.34
N THR A 33 -0.24 -20.23 -8.25
CA THR A 33 -1.00 -21.42 -7.92
C THR A 33 -0.05 -22.59 -8.12
N ILE A 34 0.38 -23.22 -7.01
CA ILE A 34 1.02 -24.53 -7.06
C ILE A 34 -0.11 -25.54 -7.33
N PRO A 35 -0.23 -26.16 -8.52
CA PRO A 35 -1.18 -27.23 -8.69
C PRO A 35 -0.59 -28.47 -8.01
N LEU A 36 -1.22 -28.93 -6.94
CA LEU A 36 -0.92 -30.25 -6.40
C LEU A 36 -1.43 -31.29 -7.41
N VAL A 37 -0.52 -31.75 -8.28
CA VAL A 37 -0.75 -32.93 -9.11
C VAL A 37 -0.82 -34.13 -8.17
N ARG A 38 -2.04 -34.57 -7.83
CA ARG A 38 -2.21 -35.88 -7.19
C ARG A 38 -2.00 -36.96 -8.25
N ARG A 39 -0.82 -37.58 -8.19
CA ARG A 39 -0.45 -38.79 -8.91
C ARG A 39 -1.46 -39.91 -8.62
N SER A 40 -2.20 -40.34 -9.62
CA SER A 40 -2.94 -41.60 -9.61
C SER A 40 -1.93 -42.76 -9.53
N ALA A 41 -2.09 -43.66 -8.56
CA ALA A 41 -1.49 -44.98 -8.59
C ALA A 41 -2.57 -46.04 -8.24
N PRO A 42 -2.68 -47.13 -9.01
CA PRO A 42 -3.72 -48.15 -8.85
C PRO A 42 -3.26 -49.34 -8.00
N VAL A 43 -4.21 -50.26 -7.75
CA VAL A 43 -4.06 -51.65 -7.28
C VAL A 43 -4.14 -51.86 -5.75
N ASN A 44 -5.21 -52.52 -5.27
CA ASN A 44 -5.10 -53.94 -4.91
C ASN A 44 -6.42 -54.72 -4.96
N GLN A 45 -6.24 -56.01 -5.22
CA GLN A 45 -7.17 -57.06 -5.61
C GLN A 45 -8.06 -57.55 -4.45
N GLY A 46 -9.20 -58.16 -4.82
CA GLY A 46 -9.47 -59.53 -4.37
C GLY A 46 -10.78 -59.81 -3.64
N SER A 47 -11.67 -60.55 -4.32
CA SER A 47 -12.60 -61.58 -3.80
C SER A 47 -13.76 -61.12 -2.89
N ALA A 48 -14.99 -61.65 -2.91
CA ALA A 48 -15.48 -62.95 -3.34
C ALA A 48 -17.00 -62.93 -3.63
N THR A 49 -17.41 -63.75 -4.59
CA THR A 49 -18.61 -64.61 -4.66
C THR A 49 -19.87 -64.28 -3.82
N SER A 50 -21.03 -64.22 -4.46
CA SER A 50 -22.05 -65.31 -4.43
C SER A 50 -23.42 -64.78 -4.85
N GLY A 51 -24.01 -65.37 -5.89
CA GLY A 51 -25.43 -65.24 -6.19
C GLY A 51 -26.25 -66.36 -5.54
N SER A 52 -27.56 -66.12 -5.34
CA SER A 52 -28.65 -67.11 -5.53
C SER A 52 -30.00 -66.58 -5.03
N ASP A 53 -30.94 -66.45 -5.96
CA ASP A 53 -32.36 -66.82 -5.94
C ASP A 53 -33.14 -67.09 -4.64
N GLY A 54 -34.34 -66.49 -4.56
CA GLY A 54 -35.59 -67.28 -4.62
C GLY A 54 -36.39 -67.56 -3.33
N ARG A 55 -37.66 -67.10 -3.36
CA ARG A 55 -38.89 -67.65 -2.73
C ARG A 55 -39.38 -67.22 -1.32
N THR A 56 -40.45 -66.41 -1.38
CA THR A 56 -41.83 -66.62 -0.84
C THR A 56 -42.04 -67.11 0.59
N ALA A 57 -42.66 -66.28 1.45
CA ALA A 57 -44.09 -66.34 1.81
C ALA A 57 -44.39 -65.65 3.17
N ARG A 58 -45.37 -64.72 3.17
CA ARG A 58 -46.51 -64.57 4.12
C ARG A 58 -46.91 -63.09 4.31
N ALA A 59 -48.14 -62.78 3.91
CA ALA A 59 -48.87 -61.51 4.08
C ALA A 59 -49.74 -61.54 5.38
N PRO A 60 -50.62 -60.55 5.66
CA PRO A 60 -50.40 -59.10 5.82
C PRO A 60 -51.05 -58.54 7.13
N ARG A 61 -50.61 -57.35 7.58
CA ARG A 61 -51.42 -56.38 8.34
C ARG A 61 -50.94 -54.99 7.84
N ALA A 62 -51.73 -54.24 7.05
CA ALA A 62 -52.83 -53.36 7.47
C ALA A 62 -52.36 -52.52 8.67
N ASP A 63 -51.78 -51.33 8.50
CA ASP A 63 -52.31 -50.16 7.78
C ASP A 63 -51.24 -49.39 6.96
N ALA A 64 -51.66 -48.87 5.80
CA ALA A 64 -50.89 -48.13 4.78
C ALA A 64 -50.85 -46.59 5.06
N PRO A 65 -50.17 -45.69 4.27
CA PRO A 65 -49.32 -45.88 3.08
C PRO A 65 -47.91 -45.20 3.13
N ALA A 66 -47.02 -45.64 2.23
CA ALA A 66 -45.74 -45.04 1.83
C ALA A 66 -45.96 -43.86 0.82
N PRO A 67 -44.96 -43.26 0.12
CA PRO A 67 -43.49 -43.33 0.21
C PRO A 67 -42.78 -41.95 0.09
N VAL A 68 -41.63 -41.72 0.74
CA VAL A 68 -40.65 -40.76 0.20
C VAL A 68 -39.24 -41.36 0.34
N ALA A 69 -38.68 -41.63 -0.84
CA ALA A 69 -37.28 -41.80 -1.21
C ALA A 69 -36.26 -42.16 -0.12
N GLY A 70 -35.62 -43.31 -0.32
CA GLY A 70 -34.30 -43.59 0.22
C GLY A 70 -33.20 -42.71 -0.41
N PRO A 71 -31.93 -43.10 -0.24
CA PRO A 71 -30.96 -42.33 0.53
C PRO A 71 -29.82 -41.78 -0.36
N THR A 72 -28.84 -41.16 0.28
CA THR A 72 -27.48 -40.83 -0.20
C THR A 72 -27.27 -39.51 -0.94
N GLY A 73 -26.26 -38.77 -0.46
CA GLY A 73 -25.75 -37.55 -1.07
C GLY A 73 -25.33 -36.54 0.01
N ALA A 74 -24.31 -36.83 0.82
CA ALA A 74 -22.97 -36.32 0.53
C ALA A 74 -22.90 -34.77 0.45
N THR A 75 -23.07 -34.06 1.57
CA THR A 75 -22.77 -32.62 1.67
C THR A 75 -22.40 -32.23 3.10
N THR A 76 -21.47 -32.96 3.72
CA THR A 76 -20.80 -32.51 4.96
C THR A 76 -19.30 -32.29 4.79
N LEU A 77 -18.81 -32.22 3.55
CA LEU A 77 -17.38 -32.07 3.25
C LEU A 77 -17.14 -31.07 2.09
N TYR A 78 -17.67 -29.85 2.19
CA TYR A 78 -17.22 -28.73 1.35
C TYR A 78 -17.29 -27.40 2.09
N GLN A 79 -16.81 -27.40 3.33
CA GLN A 79 -16.30 -26.18 3.94
C GLN A 79 -14.84 -26.40 4.27
N GLU A 80 -14.09 -26.81 3.24
CA GLU A 80 -12.65 -26.59 3.19
C GLU A 80 -12.51 -25.08 3.01
N GLU A 81 -12.35 -24.42 4.15
CA GLU A 81 -12.07 -23.01 4.30
C GLU A 81 -10.82 -22.70 3.46
N THR A 82 -11.07 -22.27 2.22
CA THR A 82 -10.10 -21.57 1.38
C THR A 82 -9.84 -20.22 2.01
N GLU A 83 -9.24 -20.22 3.21
CA GLU A 83 -8.51 -19.07 3.70
C GLU A 83 -7.25 -18.97 2.85
N VAL A 84 -7.45 -18.50 1.62
CA VAL A 84 -6.40 -17.94 0.78
C VAL A 84 -5.83 -16.82 1.65
N ALA A 85 -4.71 -17.08 2.31
CA ALA A 85 -3.95 -16.04 2.98
C ALA A 85 -3.67 -14.99 1.91
N ILE A 86 -4.47 -13.92 1.89
CA ILE A 86 -4.35 -12.82 0.95
C ILE A 86 -3.03 -12.16 1.32
N LYS A 87 -1.95 -12.64 0.69
CA LYS A 87 -0.64 -12.04 0.85
C LYS A 87 -0.79 -10.62 0.37
N GLU A 88 -0.61 -9.67 1.28
CA GLU A 88 -0.74 -8.27 0.94
C GLU A 88 0.09 -7.98 -0.31
N PRO A 89 -0.44 -7.18 -1.26
CA PRO A 89 0.28 -6.85 -2.48
C PRO A 89 1.70 -6.41 -2.12
N SER A 90 2.68 -7.02 -2.78
CA SER A 90 4.08 -6.67 -2.57
C SER A 90 4.28 -5.16 -2.75
N ILE A 91 5.34 -4.59 -2.19
CA ILE A 91 5.66 -3.15 -2.30
C ILE A 91 5.65 -2.61 -3.74
N THR A 92 5.86 -3.47 -4.74
CA THR A 92 5.74 -3.12 -6.17
C THR A 92 4.31 -3.13 -6.72
N ALA A 93 3.36 -3.76 -6.02
CA ALA A 93 1.95 -3.87 -6.39
C ALA A 93 1.05 -2.83 -5.69
N SER A 94 1.57 -2.05 -4.74
CA SER A 94 0.83 -0.99 -4.04
C SER A 94 1.53 0.36 -4.17
N PRO A 95 1.07 1.25 -5.09
CA PRO A 95 1.63 2.58 -5.29
C PRO A 95 1.70 3.41 -4.00
N ASN A 96 0.72 3.24 -3.11
CA ASN A 96 0.69 3.93 -1.82
C ASN A 96 1.84 3.49 -0.91
N ARG A 97 2.16 2.19 -0.85
CA ARG A 97 3.25 1.67 -0.01
C ARG A 97 4.61 2.10 -0.54
N ALA A 98 4.84 1.95 -1.85
CA ALA A 98 6.08 2.37 -2.48
C ALA A 98 6.36 3.87 -2.25
N LEU A 99 5.32 4.71 -2.47
CA LEU A 99 5.44 6.14 -2.25
C LEU A 99 5.68 6.50 -0.78
N ALA A 100 4.94 5.87 0.15
CA ALA A 100 5.09 6.10 1.58
C ALA A 100 6.54 5.81 2.03
N LEU A 101 7.09 4.65 1.64
CA LEU A 101 8.46 4.28 2.00
C LEU A 101 9.49 5.23 1.37
N THR A 102 9.29 5.64 0.12
CA THR A 102 10.22 6.52 -0.58
C THR A 102 10.20 7.93 0.01
N ALA A 103 9.02 8.54 0.13
CA ALA A 103 8.86 9.88 0.71
C ALA A 103 9.26 9.90 2.19
N GLY A 104 8.90 8.86 2.96
CA GLY A 104 9.32 8.70 4.34
C GLY A 104 10.84 8.63 4.48
N SER A 105 11.52 7.87 3.63
CA SER A 105 12.99 7.79 3.63
C SER A 105 13.66 9.13 3.29
N LEU A 106 13.12 9.86 2.31
CA LEU A 106 13.63 11.20 1.96
C LEU A 106 13.41 12.21 3.09
N LEU A 107 12.24 12.22 3.70
CA LEU A 107 11.95 13.08 4.86
C LEU A 107 12.82 12.73 6.07
N ALA A 108 13.08 11.44 6.31
CA ALA A 108 14.01 11.02 7.36
C ALA A 108 15.41 11.58 7.07
N LEU A 109 15.92 11.40 5.85
CA LEU A 109 17.23 11.92 5.46
C LEU A 109 17.32 13.44 5.62
N TRP A 110 16.32 14.19 5.15
CA TRP A 110 16.26 15.64 5.30
C TRP A 110 16.19 16.07 6.77
N GLY A 111 15.35 15.42 7.58
CA GLY A 111 15.19 15.71 9.00
C GLY A 111 16.46 15.44 9.79
N PHE A 112 17.05 14.24 9.64
CA PHE A 112 18.29 13.88 10.32
C PHE A 112 19.45 14.76 9.89
N LEU A 113 19.65 14.98 8.59
CA LEU A 113 20.73 15.83 8.13
C LEU A 113 20.51 17.29 8.56
N GLY A 114 19.27 17.77 8.52
CA GLY A 114 18.91 19.10 8.99
C GLY A 114 19.33 19.39 10.43
N PHE A 115 19.27 18.41 11.35
CA PHE A 115 19.74 18.62 12.72
C PHE A 115 21.23 18.97 12.81
N PHE A 116 22.07 18.46 11.91
CA PHE A 116 23.49 18.82 11.87
C PHE A 116 23.73 20.24 11.40
N PHE A 117 22.90 20.75 10.49
CA PHE A 117 23.01 22.11 9.96
C PHE A 117 22.23 23.13 10.78
N ALA A 118 21.20 22.72 11.53
CA ALA A 118 20.40 23.60 12.36
C ALA A 118 21.24 24.33 13.42
N ALA A 119 22.34 23.72 13.88
CA ALA A 119 23.28 24.30 14.82
C ALA A 119 24.09 25.48 14.25
N ASP A 120 24.17 25.62 12.91
CA ASP A 120 24.88 26.72 12.25
C ASP A 120 24.05 28.03 12.22
N GLY A 121 22.77 27.96 12.59
CA GLY A 121 21.84 29.08 12.64
C GLY A 121 21.60 29.64 14.05
N ASP A 122 20.42 30.24 14.26
CA ASP A 122 19.96 30.65 15.58
C ASP A 122 19.70 29.41 16.47
N PRO A 123 20.26 29.33 17.68
CA PRO A 123 20.14 28.16 18.56
C PRO A 123 18.72 27.89 19.08
N GLY A 124 17.76 28.79 18.85
CA GLY A 124 16.37 28.59 19.25
C GLY A 124 15.71 27.36 18.61
N PHE A 125 14.98 26.58 19.40
CA PHE A 125 14.23 25.42 18.87
C PHE A 125 13.17 25.86 17.85
N PHE A 126 12.46 26.93 18.16
CA PHE A 126 11.51 27.63 17.28
C PHE A 126 12.10 28.98 16.86
N SER A 127 13.16 28.95 16.06
CA SER A 127 13.80 30.15 15.54
C SER A 127 13.22 30.57 14.19
N ARG A 128 13.23 31.88 13.93
CA ARG A 128 12.84 32.43 12.62
C ARG A 128 13.91 32.21 11.55
N GLU A 129 15.15 32.14 11.99
CA GLU A 129 16.33 31.99 11.16
C GLU A 129 17.01 30.69 11.56
N GLY A 130 17.42 29.91 10.57
CA GLY A 130 18.00 28.59 10.76
C GLY A 130 19.28 28.43 9.97
N GLY A 131 19.93 27.29 10.16
CA GLY A 131 21.03 26.90 9.29
C GLY A 131 20.55 26.59 7.88
N MET A 132 21.50 26.41 6.96
CA MET A 132 21.21 26.21 5.55
C MET A 132 21.61 24.81 5.10
N LEU A 133 20.63 24.01 4.73
CA LEU A 133 20.81 22.67 4.21
C LEU A 133 20.78 22.71 2.66
N TRP A 134 21.84 22.19 2.02
CA TRP A 134 22.11 22.35 0.58
C TRP A 134 22.10 23.80 0.06
N ASN A 135 22.35 24.78 0.93
CA ASN A 135 22.27 26.21 0.60
C ASN A 135 20.91 26.63 0.00
N ALA A 136 19.84 25.91 0.32
CA ALA A 136 18.51 26.16 -0.19
C ALA A 136 17.41 26.00 0.87
N PHE A 137 17.51 24.97 1.71
CA PHE A 137 16.51 24.65 2.74
C PHE A 137 16.92 25.31 4.06
N GLY A 138 16.03 26.10 4.64
CA GLY A 138 16.24 26.69 5.96
C GLY A 138 15.85 25.66 7.01
N VAL A 139 16.76 25.34 7.93
CA VAL A 139 16.55 24.29 8.92
C VAL A 139 16.73 24.82 10.33
N ASN A 140 15.73 24.57 11.16
CA ASN A 140 15.79 24.73 12.60
C ASN A 140 15.36 23.41 13.29
N PRO A 141 15.63 23.24 14.60
CA PRO A 141 15.31 21.99 15.30
C PRO A 141 13.84 21.58 15.19
N ALA A 142 12.90 22.54 15.22
CA ALA A 142 11.47 22.26 15.10
C ALA A 142 11.10 21.67 13.73
N LEU A 143 11.61 22.24 12.62
CA LEU A 143 11.33 21.74 11.28
C LEU A 143 11.96 20.38 11.05
N CYS A 144 13.19 20.17 11.52
CA CYS A 144 13.86 18.88 11.44
C CYS A 144 13.08 17.81 12.19
N LEU A 145 12.58 18.12 13.39
CA LEU A 145 11.73 17.21 14.15
C LEU A 145 10.44 16.89 13.40
N LEU A 146 9.79 17.90 12.81
CA LEU A 146 8.57 17.71 12.03
C LEU A 146 8.80 16.74 10.85
N TRP A 147 9.89 16.91 10.10
CA TRP A 147 10.23 15.97 9.02
C TRP A 147 10.47 14.55 9.53
N VAL A 148 11.17 14.37 10.64
CA VAL A 148 11.38 13.05 11.25
C VAL A 148 10.05 12.43 11.69
N LEU A 149 9.15 13.18 12.32
CA LEU A 149 7.84 12.67 12.74
C LEU A 149 6.99 12.23 11.54
N LEU A 150 6.94 13.05 10.48
CA LEU A 150 6.25 12.69 9.25
C LEU A 150 6.88 11.48 8.56
N ALA A 151 8.20 11.38 8.57
CA ALA A 151 8.92 10.22 8.07
C ALA A 151 8.55 8.95 8.81
N VAL A 152 8.51 8.99 10.14
CA VAL A 152 8.10 7.84 10.97
C VAL A 152 6.69 7.39 10.63
N VAL A 153 5.73 8.32 10.50
CA VAL A 153 4.36 8.00 10.10
C VAL A 153 4.36 7.28 8.75
N LEU A 154 5.05 7.81 7.74
CA LEU A 154 5.10 7.21 6.41
C LEU A 154 5.82 5.85 6.37
N LEU A 155 6.91 5.69 7.13
CA LEU A 155 7.66 4.44 7.18
C LEU A 155 6.86 3.34 7.88
N VAL A 156 6.25 3.64 9.02
CA VAL A 156 5.40 2.68 9.76
C VAL A 156 4.18 2.29 8.92
N THR A 157 3.48 3.26 8.35
CA THR A 157 2.29 2.96 7.53
C THR A 157 2.62 2.32 6.19
N GLY A 158 3.78 2.63 5.59
CA GLY A 158 4.28 2.02 4.36
C GLY A 158 4.69 0.56 4.53
N LEU A 159 5.33 0.23 5.66
CA LEU A 159 5.72 -1.15 6.00
C LEU A 159 4.51 -2.01 6.36
N GLY A 160 3.48 -1.41 6.95
CA GLY A 160 2.21 -2.07 7.26
C GLY A 160 1.36 -2.35 6.03
N THR A 161 0.08 -1.96 6.11
CA THR A 161 -0.94 -2.38 5.14
C THR A 161 -1.12 -1.38 3.99
N THR A 162 -1.73 -1.82 2.89
CA THR A 162 -2.11 -0.90 1.80
C THR A 162 -3.10 0.19 2.26
N ILE A 163 -4.02 -0.13 3.17
CA ILE A 163 -4.95 0.85 3.76
C ILE A 163 -4.20 1.81 4.68
N GLY A 164 -3.28 1.29 5.50
CA GLY A 164 -2.44 2.08 6.39
C GLY A 164 -1.61 3.10 5.60
N SER A 165 -0.85 2.64 4.60
CA SER A 165 -0.03 3.51 3.74
C SER A 165 -0.83 4.60 3.02
N ARG A 166 -2.05 4.30 2.55
CA ARG A 166 -2.95 5.30 1.97
C ARG A 166 -3.34 6.38 2.98
N ASN A 167 -3.74 5.97 4.19
CA ASN A 167 -4.10 6.91 5.25
C ASN A 167 -2.89 7.73 5.70
N GLY A 168 -1.70 7.12 5.78
CA GLY A 168 -0.43 7.79 6.03
C GLY A 168 -0.10 8.84 4.97
N ASN A 169 -0.16 8.47 3.69
CA ASN A 169 0.03 9.40 2.56
C ASN A 169 -0.96 10.57 2.62
N ARG A 170 -2.24 10.30 2.92
CA ARG A 170 -3.23 11.36 3.06
C ARG A 170 -2.90 12.29 4.23
N LEU A 171 -2.64 11.74 5.41
CA LEU A 171 -2.34 12.53 6.61
C LEU A 171 -1.12 13.42 6.39
N VAL A 172 0.01 12.81 6.00
CA VAL A 172 1.26 13.54 5.77
C VAL A 172 1.11 14.51 4.61
N GLY A 173 0.42 14.12 3.54
CA GLY A 173 0.16 14.98 2.41
C GLY A 173 -0.61 16.25 2.78
N VAL A 174 -1.65 16.13 3.62
CA VAL A 174 -2.39 17.30 4.14
C VAL A 174 -1.46 18.18 4.98
N VAL A 175 -0.69 17.61 5.90
CA VAL A 175 0.22 18.38 6.76
C VAL A 175 1.24 19.16 5.93
N LEU A 176 1.84 18.53 4.92
CA LEU A 176 2.81 19.19 4.04
C LEU A 176 2.17 20.31 3.20
N VAL A 177 0.96 20.12 2.68
CA VAL A 177 0.25 21.19 1.97
C VAL A 177 -0.07 22.36 2.91
N VAL A 178 -0.50 22.08 4.13
CA VAL A 178 -0.74 23.12 5.15
C VAL A 178 0.55 23.88 5.46
N MET A 179 1.68 23.17 5.63
CA MET A 179 2.99 23.80 5.85
C MET A 179 3.42 24.67 4.68
N ALA A 180 3.20 24.24 3.44
CA ALA A 180 3.49 25.04 2.25
C ALA A 180 2.66 26.34 2.24
N VAL A 181 1.35 26.24 2.50
CA VAL A 181 0.47 27.42 2.57
C VAL A 181 0.91 28.35 3.69
N TYR A 182 1.19 27.81 4.87
CA TYR A 182 1.70 28.56 6.02
C TYR A 182 3.00 29.31 5.66
N GLY A 183 3.97 28.65 5.03
CA GLY A 183 5.23 29.27 4.70
C GLY A 183 5.15 30.28 3.55
N PHE A 184 4.30 30.05 2.53
CA PHE A 184 4.07 31.06 1.50
C PHE A 184 3.33 32.29 2.03
N ALA A 185 2.42 32.11 3.00
CA ALA A 185 1.65 33.21 3.59
C ALA A 185 2.44 33.99 4.64
N LEU A 186 3.24 33.30 5.47
CA LEU A 186 3.83 33.85 6.69
C LEU A 186 5.36 33.81 6.73
N GLY A 187 6.04 33.27 5.72
CA GLY A 187 7.48 33.04 5.71
C GLY A 187 8.35 34.30 5.88
N SER A 188 7.86 35.46 5.44
CA SER A 188 8.55 36.75 5.59
C SER A 188 8.24 37.47 6.91
N THR A 189 7.39 36.89 7.76
CA THR A 189 6.91 37.53 9.00
C THR A 189 7.62 36.96 10.24
N SER A 190 7.36 37.56 11.40
CA SER A 190 7.78 37.01 12.71
C SER A 190 7.12 35.68 13.04
N ALA A 191 6.03 35.31 12.35
CA ALA A 191 5.33 34.06 12.59
C ALA A 191 6.04 32.83 11.99
N ASN A 192 7.12 32.99 11.19
CA ASN A 192 7.88 31.89 10.58
C ASN A 192 8.76 31.13 11.59
N VAL A 193 8.16 30.41 12.53
CA VAL A 193 8.86 29.69 13.61
C VAL A 193 9.60 28.42 13.17
N PHE A 194 9.54 28.10 11.87
CA PHE A 194 10.17 26.91 11.28
C PHE A 194 11.32 27.27 10.33
N ALA A 195 11.72 28.54 10.26
CA ALA A 195 12.74 29.04 9.34
C ALA A 195 12.49 28.65 7.85
N LEU A 196 11.22 28.59 7.45
CA LEU A 196 10.83 28.16 6.11
C LEU A 196 11.34 29.12 5.04
N THR A 197 12.02 28.56 4.05
CA THR A 197 12.42 29.24 2.83
C THR A 197 11.43 28.94 1.69
N PHE A 198 11.62 29.63 0.56
CA PHE A 198 10.91 29.29 -0.67
C PHE A 198 11.12 27.82 -1.08
N ALA A 199 12.33 27.28 -0.92
CA ALA A 199 12.64 25.91 -1.30
C ALA A 199 11.90 24.90 -0.41
N ASP A 200 11.83 25.16 0.90
CA ASP A 200 11.06 24.35 1.85
C ASP A 200 9.58 24.29 1.45
N ASN A 201 8.98 25.46 1.20
CA ASN A 201 7.57 25.57 0.85
C ASN A 201 7.23 24.86 -0.47
N LEU A 202 8.09 25.02 -1.48
CA LEU A 202 7.93 24.35 -2.76
C LEU A 202 8.07 22.83 -2.61
N PHE A 203 9.03 22.36 -1.82
CA PHE A 203 9.20 20.95 -1.52
C PHE A 203 7.97 20.37 -0.80
N HIS A 204 7.47 21.02 0.25
CA HIS A 204 6.26 20.59 0.94
C HIS A 204 5.04 20.57 0.01
N ALA A 205 4.89 21.57 -0.86
CA ALA A 205 3.79 21.60 -1.83
C ALA A 205 3.86 20.42 -2.82
N ILE A 206 5.02 20.18 -3.44
CA ILE A 206 5.18 19.10 -4.42
C ILE A 206 4.96 17.74 -3.76
N VAL A 207 5.66 17.46 -2.66
CA VAL A 207 5.56 16.16 -1.97
C VAL A 207 4.14 15.97 -1.42
N GLY A 208 3.57 17.00 -0.80
CA GLY A 208 2.22 16.95 -0.24
C GLY A 208 1.16 16.66 -1.29
N VAL A 209 1.21 17.35 -2.44
CA VAL A 209 0.28 17.11 -3.55
C VAL A 209 0.46 15.71 -4.12
N VAL A 210 1.69 15.24 -4.34
CA VAL A 210 1.95 13.89 -4.86
C VAL A 210 1.38 12.83 -3.92
N LEU A 211 1.61 12.94 -2.61
CA LEU A 211 1.04 12.02 -1.61
C LEU A 211 -0.49 12.00 -1.65
N LEU A 212 -1.12 13.17 -1.73
CA LEU A 212 -2.58 13.27 -1.80
C LEU A 212 -3.13 12.67 -3.10
N LEU A 213 -2.53 13.02 -4.24
CA LEU A 213 -2.93 12.47 -5.54
C LEU A 213 -2.81 10.96 -5.58
N THR A 214 -1.77 10.37 -4.99
CA THR A 214 -1.63 8.92 -4.89
C THR A 214 -2.66 8.32 -3.93
N ALA A 215 -2.90 8.95 -2.78
CA ALA A 215 -3.89 8.49 -1.81
C ALA A 215 -5.33 8.51 -2.33
N PHE A 216 -5.67 9.43 -3.25
CA PHE A 216 -7.00 9.52 -3.87
C PHE A 216 -7.10 8.82 -5.23
N GLY A 217 -6.00 8.81 -6.00
CA GLY A 217 -5.95 8.32 -7.38
C GLY A 217 -5.91 6.79 -7.45
N ALA A 218 -5.07 6.16 -6.64
CA ALA A 218 -4.92 4.69 -6.65
C ALA A 218 -6.21 3.97 -6.20
N ASP A 219 -7.06 4.60 -5.38
CA ASP A 219 -8.36 4.03 -4.99
C ASP A 219 -9.30 3.84 -6.18
N ARG A 220 -9.25 4.76 -7.15
CA ARG A 220 -10.16 4.71 -8.30
C ARG A 220 -9.88 3.47 -9.15
N GLU A 221 -8.63 3.04 -9.23
CA GLU A 221 -8.22 1.85 -9.98
C GLU A 221 -8.65 0.57 -9.27
N ASN A 222 -8.46 0.49 -7.95
CA ASN A 222 -8.95 -0.65 -7.16
C ASN A 222 -10.49 -0.78 -7.18
N VAL A 223 -11.23 0.32 -7.04
CA VAL A 223 -12.69 0.30 -7.13
C VAL A 223 -13.17 -0.06 -8.54
N ARG A 224 -12.46 0.38 -9.59
CA ARG A 224 -12.76 -0.01 -10.98
C ARG A 224 -12.51 -1.49 -11.20
N ALA A 225 -11.41 -2.04 -10.69
CA ALA A 225 -11.09 -3.46 -10.80
C ALA A 225 -12.14 -4.33 -10.09
N LEU A 226 -12.56 -3.96 -8.87
CA LEU A 226 -13.61 -4.67 -8.13
C LEU A 226 -14.97 -4.60 -8.85
N ARG A 227 -15.33 -3.45 -9.43
CA ARG A 227 -16.56 -3.32 -10.24
C ARG A 227 -16.51 -4.09 -11.55
N ALA A 228 -15.34 -4.24 -12.16
CA ALA A 228 -15.16 -5.05 -13.36
C ALA A 228 -15.30 -6.54 -13.04
N ALA A 229 -14.73 -7.00 -11.93
CA ALA A 229 -14.86 -8.38 -11.45
C ALA A 229 -16.31 -8.73 -11.06
N ALA A 230 -17.08 -7.79 -10.50
CA ALA A 230 -18.49 -8.01 -10.17
C ALA A 230 -19.45 -7.99 -11.38
N ARG A 231 -18.95 -7.69 -12.59
CA ARG A 231 -19.72 -7.65 -13.84
C ARG A 231 -19.36 -8.78 -14.80
N ALA A 232 -18.34 -9.59 -14.47
CA ALA A 232 -17.93 -10.78 -15.21
C ALA A 232 -18.58 -12.02 -14.59
#